data_AF-A0A936PYX2-F1
#
_entry.id   AF-A0A936PYX2-F1
#
_cell.length_a   1.000
_cell.length_b   1.000
_cell.length_c   1.000
_cell.angle_alpha   90.00
_cell.angle_beta   90.00
_cell.angle_gamma   90.00
#
_symmetry.space_group_name_H-M   'P 1'
#
loop_
_entity.id
_entity.type
_entity.pdbx_description
1 polymer ?
#
loop_
_entity_poly.entity_id
_entity_poly.type
_entity_poly.pdbx_seq_one_letter_code
_entity_poly.pdbx_strand_id
1 'polypeptide(L)'
;MSRQRKKVQITSMLSTTLKGGVGTNKLKYHRVNDKTSRRLRRSIKRHGNSVSQGQIFRSDARRDSLLAFITSRLETVKKVQMKELHAVNNRSEWFRGVYFRGNSLPEPSRWANVGRAFRRAAEAICRGDIGRGAQLMEKAIELEKNTFESMPDYVKDRLDSHASVPEAPPTGRPPEMDVLHATDRCRVMVVPIDIRKMSWEVEKLQTDAPLVGWRGRRLHNWWGPEEEEEEDENADPDKPKKRKKRRKKLTAPEES
;
A
#
# COMPACT_ATOMS: atom_id res chain seq x y z
N MET A 1 -39.19 25.96 -24.97
CA MET A 1 -39.72 24.63 -24.56
C MET A 1 -39.15 24.25 -23.21
N SER A 2 -39.99 24.33 -22.16
CA SER A 2 -39.61 24.24 -20.75
C SER A 2 -39.87 22.83 -20.21
N ARG A 3 -38.86 22.12 -19.70
CA ARG A 3 -39.01 20.81 -19.06
C ARG A 3 -38.78 20.93 -17.56
N GLN A 4 -39.89 20.86 -16.82
CA GLN A 4 -39.95 20.88 -15.37
C GLN A 4 -39.40 19.58 -14.75
N ARG A 5 -38.61 19.73 -13.68
CA ARG A 5 -38.11 18.65 -12.83
C ARG A 5 -39.21 18.18 -11.87
N LYS A 6 -39.62 16.91 -11.93
CA LYS A 6 -40.53 16.29 -10.95
C LYS A 6 -39.74 15.90 -9.69
N LYS A 7 -40.14 16.44 -8.54
CA LYS A 7 -39.70 16.02 -7.20
C LYS A 7 -40.46 14.75 -6.82
N VAL A 8 -39.74 13.67 -6.52
CA VAL A 8 -40.32 12.44 -5.96
C VAL A 8 -40.35 12.58 -4.44
N GLN A 9 -41.55 12.67 -3.88
CA GLN A 9 -41.81 12.51 -2.45
C GLN A 9 -42.02 11.01 -2.18
N ILE A 10 -41.17 10.41 -1.35
CA ILE A 10 -41.40 9.05 -0.83
C ILE A 10 -42.18 9.21 0.47
N THR A 11 -43.48 9.00 0.40
CA THR A 11 -44.39 8.93 1.54
C THR A 11 -44.36 7.53 2.16
N SER A 12 -44.35 7.54 3.49
CA SER A 12 -44.57 6.44 4.42
C SER A 12 -45.68 5.46 4.02
N MET A 13 -45.38 4.18 4.06
CA MET A 13 -46.38 3.10 4.15
C MET A 13 -46.32 2.51 5.56
N LEU A 14 -47.47 2.57 6.23
CA LEU A 14 -47.78 1.98 7.51
C LEU A 14 -47.80 0.44 7.42
N SER A 15 -47.35 -0.24 8.47
CA SER A 15 -47.81 -1.59 8.81
C SER A 15 -48.46 -1.58 10.20
N THR A 16 -49.78 -1.51 10.17
CA THR A 16 -50.76 -2.23 11.00
C THR A 16 -50.25 -3.61 11.45
N THR A 17 -50.57 -4.26 12.58
CA THR A 17 -51.64 -4.16 13.58
C THR A 17 -51.35 -5.27 14.60
N LEU A 18 -51.42 -5.01 15.91
CA LEU A 18 -51.85 -6.01 16.89
C LEU A 18 -52.86 -5.33 17.81
N LYS A 19 -54.10 -5.83 17.73
CA LYS A 19 -55.31 -5.28 18.35
C LYS A 19 -55.87 -6.36 19.26
N GLY A 20 -56.05 -6.00 20.52
CA GLY A 20 -56.79 -6.74 21.54
C GLY A 20 -56.42 -6.14 22.89
N GLY A 21 -57.29 -5.57 23.71
CA GLY A 21 -58.72 -5.33 23.63
C GLY A 21 -59.12 -4.74 24.99
N VAL A 22 -59.91 -3.67 24.97
CA VAL A 22 -60.75 -3.15 26.08
C VAL A 22 -60.04 -2.67 27.35
N GLY A 23 -59.83 -1.36 27.40
CA GLY A 23 -59.52 -0.61 28.60
C GLY A 23 -59.36 0.86 28.24
N THR A 24 -60.48 1.57 28.05
CA THR A 24 -60.51 3.03 27.84
C THR A 24 -60.15 3.77 29.12
N ASN A 25 -58.94 3.54 29.65
CA ASN A 25 -58.28 4.54 30.48
C ASN A 25 -57.59 5.50 29.51
N LYS A 26 -58.30 6.58 29.17
CA LYS A 26 -57.68 7.82 28.70
C LYS A 26 -56.72 8.29 29.80
N LEU A 27 -55.54 7.70 29.86
CA LEU A 27 -54.36 8.34 30.42
C LEU A 27 -54.12 9.56 29.52
N LYS A 28 -54.75 10.66 29.92
CA LYS A 28 -54.33 11.99 29.53
C LYS A 28 -52.85 12.03 29.90
N TYR A 29 -51.97 11.80 28.92
CA TYR A 29 -50.62 12.32 29.01
C TYR A 29 -50.80 13.82 29.17
N HIS A 30 -50.80 14.29 30.42
CA HIS A 30 -50.51 15.67 30.72
C HIS A 30 -49.18 15.91 30.02
N ARG A 31 -49.24 16.56 28.85
CA ARG A 31 -48.12 17.36 28.35
C ARG A 31 -47.93 18.43 29.43
N VAL A 32 -47.26 18.07 30.52
CA VAL A 32 -46.74 19.02 31.46
C VAL A 32 -45.74 19.81 30.62
N ASN A 33 -46.19 20.98 30.19
CA ASN A 33 -45.47 21.91 29.34
C ASN A 33 -44.45 22.61 30.25
N ASP A 34 -43.60 21.79 30.88
CA ASP A 34 -42.74 22.19 31.96
C ASP A 34 -41.72 23.17 31.37
N LYS A 35 -41.75 24.41 31.85
CA LYS A 35 -40.85 25.47 31.37
C LYS A 35 -39.38 25.04 31.52
N THR A 36 -39.11 24.20 32.52
CA THR A 36 -37.85 23.49 32.78
C THR A 36 -37.51 22.50 31.65
N SER A 37 -38.45 21.65 31.21
CA SER A 37 -38.25 20.73 30.08
C SER A 37 -37.99 21.44 28.75
N ARG A 38 -38.64 22.59 28.50
CA ARG A 38 -38.38 23.44 27.33
C ARG A 38 -37.00 24.09 27.39
N ARG A 39 -36.57 24.56 28.57
CA ARG A 39 -35.20 25.08 28.78
C ARG A 39 -34.17 23.97 28.58
N LEU A 40 -34.39 22.79 29.15
CA LEU A 40 -33.50 21.64 29.01
C LEU A 40 -33.37 21.21 27.54
N ARG A 41 -34.49 21.08 26.81
CA ARG A 41 -34.48 20.76 25.37
C ARG A 41 -33.76 21.82 24.53
N ARG A 42 -33.90 23.11 24.87
CA ARG A 42 -33.16 24.20 24.19
C ARG A 42 -31.67 24.13 24.51
N SER A 43 -31.29 23.85 25.76
CA SER A 43 -29.89 23.68 26.15
C SER A 43 -29.27 22.44 25.51
N ILE A 44 -29.95 21.30 25.49
CA ILE A 44 -29.51 20.07 24.80
C ILE A 44 -29.40 20.31 23.30
N LYS A 45 -30.35 21.02 22.67
CA LYS A 45 -30.29 21.32 21.23
C LYS A 45 -29.15 22.27 20.88
N ARG A 46 -28.80 23.20 21.78
CA ARG A 46 -27.66 24.13 21.58
C ARG A 46 -26.31 23.45 21.86
N HIS A 47 -26.18 22.71 22.96
CA HIS A 47 -24.91 22.12 23.40
C HIS A 47 -24.65 20.75 22.76
N GLY A 48 -25.69 19.95 22.51
CA GLY A 48 -25.54 18.64 21.87
C GLY A 48 -24.97 18.76 20.46
N ASN A 49 -25.40 19.77 19.69
CA ASN A 49 -24.88 19.99 18.36
C ASN A 49 -23.41 20.47 18.36
N SER A 50 -23.02 21.37 19.27
CA SER A 50 -21.65 21.89 19.31
C SER A 50 -20.65 20.86 19.86
N VAL A 51 -21.04 20.09 20.88
CA VAL A 51 -20.18 19.03 21.45
C VAL A 51 -19.99 17.89 20.45
N SER A 52 -21.07 17.43 19.80
CA SER A 52 -20.96 16.39 18.77
C SER A 52 -20.16 16.86 17.55
N GLN A 53 -20.35 18.11 17.11
CA GLN A 53 -19.51 18.67 16.04
C GLN A 53 -18.04 18.73 16.45
N GLY A 54 -17.73 19.22 17.66
CA GLY A 54 -16.36 19.26 18.17
C GLY A 54 -15.71 17.88 18.25
N GLN A 55 -16.46 16.84 18.63
CA GLN A 55 -15.96 15.47 18.64
C GLN A 55 -15.68 14.93 17.23
N ILE A 56 -16.54 15.22 16.25
CA ILE A 56 -16.33 14.85 14.85
C ILE A 56 -15.09 15.54 14.28
N PHE A 57 -14.91 16.84 14.54
CA PHE A 57 -13.72 17.56 14.07
C PHE A 57 -12.43 17.01 14.70
N ARG A 58 -12.46 16.63 15.98
CA ARG A 58 -11.32 15.99 16.64
C ARG A 58 -11.01 14.61 16.04
N SER A 59 -12.03 13.81 15.74
CA SER A 59 -11.81 12.49 15.15
C SER A 59 -11.35 12.57 13.69
N ASP A 60 -11.84 13.56 12.93
CA ASP A 60 -11.35 13.86 11.58
C ASP A 60 -9.90 14.36 11.60
N ALA A 61 -9.54 15.25 12.53
CA ALA A 61 -8.15 15.71 12.68
C ALA A 61 -7.19 14.56 13.01
N ARG A 62 -7.58 13.68 13.95
CA ARG A 62 -6.81 12.46 14.28
C ARG A 62 -6.70 11.49 13.10
N ARG A 63 -7.77 11.38 12.30
CA ARG A 63 -7.72 10.55 11.08
C ARG A 63 -6.66 11.10 10.13
N ASP A 64 -6.69 12.40 9.88
CA ASP A 64 -5.84 13.03 8.88
C ASP A 64 -4.36 13.00 9.30
N SER A 65 -4.07 13.17 10.60
CA SER A 65 -2.71 13.03 11.15
C SER A 65 -2.18 11.60 11.05
N LEU A 66 -3.00 10.58 11.34
CA LEU A 66 -2.61 9.17 11.14
C LEU A 66 -2.34 8.86 9.66
N LEU A 67 -3.16 9.38 8.74
CA LEU A 67 -2.94 9.20 7.30
C LEU A 67 -1.67 9.91 6.82
N ALA A 68 -1.39 11.11 7.34
CA ALA A 68 -0.13 11.82 7.07
C ALA A 68 1.08 11.03 7.57
N PHE A 69 0.98 10.42 8.76
CA PHE A 69 2.01 9.54 9.30
C PHE A 69 2.25 8.33 8.39
N ILE A 70 1.19 7.62 7.97
CA ILE A 70 1.30 6.49 7.03
C ILE A 70 1.99 6.90 5.72
N THR A 71 1.65 8.08 5.19
CA THR A 71 2.23 8.62 3.96
C THR A 71 3.75 8.81 4.13
N SER A 72 4.17 9.48 5.21
CA SER A 72 5.59 9.69 5.54
C SER A 72 6.37 8.37 5.72
N ARG A 73 5.76 7.36 6.36
CA ARG A 73 6.39 6.04 6.51
C ARG A 73 6.55 5.32 5.18
N LEU A 74 5.52 5.31 4.33
CA LEU A 74 5.59 4.70 3.00
C LEU A 74 6.65 5.34 2.12
N GLU A 75 6.82 6.67 2.18
CA GLU A 75 7.91 7.37 1.49
C GLU A 75 9.28 6.91 1.97
N THR A 76 9.44 6.74 3.28
CA THR A 76 10.70 6.28 3.87
C THR A 76 11.02 4.85 3.45
N VAL A 77 10.05 3.94 3.56
CA VAL A 77 10.16 2.56 3.09
C VAL A 77 10.53 2.51 1.60
N LYS A 78 9.90 3.33 0.77
CA LYS A 78 10.21 3.41 -0.66
C LYS A 78 11.65 3.87 -0.90
N LYS A 79 12.13 4.89 -0.18
CA LYS A 79 13.53 5.36 -0.29
C LYS A 79 14.53 4.25 0.06
N VAL A 80 14.28 3.52 1.15
CA VAL A 80 15.11 2.39 1.58
C VAL A 80 15.09 1.27 0.54
N GLN A 81 13.91 0.89 0.05
CA GLN A 81 13.76 -0.14 -0.97
C GLN A 81 14.48 0.21 -2.27
N MET A 82 14.46 1.48 -2.69
CA MET A 82 15.21 1.95 -3.85
C MET A 82 16.73 1.89 -3.64
N LYS A 83 17.22 2.16 -2.42
CA LYS A 83 18.64 1.97 -2.09
C LYS A 83 19.04 0.50 -2.13
N GLU A 84 18.19 -0.40 -1.64
CA GLU A 84 18.41 -1.85 -1.77
C GLU A 84 18.41 -2.30 -3.23
N LEU A 85 17.46 -1.82 -4.04
CA LEU A 85 17.42 -2.12 -5.47
C LEU A 85 18.69 -1.62 -6.17
N HIS A 86 19.14 -0.42 -5.84
CA HIS A 86 20.40 0.12 -6.36
C HIS A 86 21.61 -0.74 -5.94
N ALA A 87 21.64 -1.23 -4.69
CA ALA A 87 22.67 -2.16 -4.25
C ALA A 87 22.63 -3.46 -5.07
N VAL A 88 21.44 -4.06 -5.27
CA VAL A 88 21.27 -5.26 -6.11
C VAL A 88 21.77 -5.03 -7.53
N ASN A 89 21.49 -3.87 -8.13
CA ASN A 89 21.92 -3.54 -9.50
C ASN A 89 23.45 -3.35 -9.58
N ASN A 90 24.06 -2.72 -8.57
CA ASN A 90 25.50 -2.49 -8.52
C ASN A 90 26.25 -3.61 -7.79
N ARG A 91 25.89 -4.87 -8.10
CA ARG A 91 26.39 -6.07 -7.42
C ARG A 91 27.92 -6.18 -7.45
N SER A 92 28.58 -5.77 -8.53
CA SER A 92 30.02 -5.95 -8.73
C SER A 92 30.90 -5.27 -7.66
N GLU A 93 30.43 -4.17 -7.07
CA GLU A 93 31.24 -3.36 -6.14
C GLU A 93 31.36 -3.98 -4.74
N TRP A 94 30.32 -4.68 -4.28
CA TRP A 94 30.21 -5.11 -2.88
C TRP A 94 29.95 -6.58 -2.69
N PHE A 95 29.46 -7.27 -3.72
CA PHE A 95 29.05 -8.66 -3.60
C PHE A 95 30.19 -9.57 -3.14
N ARG A 96 31.43 -9.33 -3.60
CA ARG A 96 32.60 -10.09 -3.13
C ARG A 96 32.79 -9.89 -1.62
N GLY A 97 32.78 -8.66 -1.14
CA GLY A 97 32.97 -8.36 0.29
C GLY A 97 31.87 -8.92 1.19
N VAL A 98 30.62 -8.93 0.74
CA VAL A 98 29.46 -9.42 1.51
C VAL A 98 29.34 -10.95 1.44
N TYR A 99 29.53 -11.55 0.26
CA TYR A 99 29.44 -13.00 0.07
C TYR A 99 30.51 -13.76 0.85
N PHE A 100 31.76 -13.27 0.88
CA PHE A 100 32.83 -13.91 1.63
C PHE A 100 32.73 -13.71 3.15
N ARG A 101 31.96 -12.73 3.61
CA ARG A 101 31.74 -12.46 5.05
C ARG A 101 30.50 -13.19 5.62
N GLY A 102 29.77 -13.96 4.80
CA GLY A 102 28.57 -14.67 5.23
C GLY A 102 27.37 -13.76 5.53
N ASN A 103 27.42 -12.50 5.07
CA ASN A 103 26.35 -11.53 5.33
C ASN A 103 25.15 -11.75 4.40
N SER A 104 23.96 -11.40 4.88
CA SER A 104 22.72 -11.49 4.10
C SER A 104 22.77 -10.59 2.85
N LEU A 105 22.12 -11.04 1.77
CA LEU A 105 22.02 -10.25 0.55
C LEU A 105 20.90 -9.19 0.67
N PRO A 106 21.04 -8.03 -0.01
CA PRO A 106 19.95 -7.07 -0.12
C PRO A 106 18.76 -7.71 -0.85
N GLU A 107 17.57 -7.59 -0.26
CA GLU A 107 16.35 -8.20 -0.77
C GLU A 107 15.23 -7.15 -0.82
N PRO A 108 15.09 -6.38 -1.92
CA PRO A 108 14.09 -5.32 -2.04
C PRO A 108 12.64 -5.79 -1.87
N SER A 109 12.35 -7.06 -2.16
CA SER A 109 11.02 -7.67 -2.02
C SER A 109 10.53 -7.75 -0.58
N ARG A 110 11.43 -7.71 0.42
CA ARG A 110 11.05 -7.82 1.84
C ARG A 110 10.07 -6.73 2.29
N TRP A 111 10.19 -5.54 1.69
CA TRP A 111 9.36 -4.37 2.01
C TRP A 111 7.91 -4.49 1.56
N ALA A 112 7.58 -5.45 0.69
CA ALA A 112 6.22 -5.63 0.17
C ALA A 112 5.20 -5.95 1.27
N ASN A 113 5.62 -6.63 2.34
CA ASN A 113 4.74 -6.94 3.48
C ASN A 113 4.46 -5.68 4.33
N VAL A 114 5.45 -4.80 4.46
CA VAL A 114 5.32 -3.52 5.16
C VAL A 114 4.36 -2.60 4.41
N GLY A 115 4.50 -2.48 3.09
CA GLY A 115 3.58 -1.71 2.24
C GLY A 115 2.13 -2.18 2.36
N ARG A 116 1.91 -3.51 2.35
CA ARG A 116 0.58 -4.13 2.56
C ARG A 116 -0.01 -3.80 3.92
N ALA A 117 0.80 -3.84 4.98
CA ALA A 117 0.34 -3.59 6.34
C ALA A 117 -0.13 -2.13 6.50
N PHE A 118 0.66 -1.17 6.02
CA PHE A 118 0.27 0.25 6.02
C PHE A 118 -0.97 0.55 5.18
N ARG A 119 -1.10 -0.08 4.00
CA ARG A 119 -2.33 0.05 3.19
C ARG A 119 -3.57 -0.45 3.94
N ARG A 120 -3.47 -1.60 4.61
CA ARG A 120 -4.58 -2.16 5.42
C ARG A 120 -4.95 -1.25 6.58
N ALA A 121 -3.96 -0.64 7.24
CA ALA A 121 -4.20 0.35 8.29
C ALA A 121 -4.94 1.58 7.74
N ALA A 122 -4.46 2.16 6.63
CA ALA A 122 -5.12 3.29 5.98
C ALA A 122 -6.56 2.98 5.53
N GLU A 123 -6.80 1.79 4.97
CA GLU A 123 -8.15 1.35 4.61
C GLU A 123 -9.09 1.27 5.83
N ALA A 124 -8.63 0.76 6.97
CA ALA A 124 -9.43 0.69 8.18
C ALA A 124 -9.75 2.09 8.73
N ILE A 125 -8.76 2.98 8.75
CA ILE A 125 -8.93 4.39 9.15
C ILE A 125 -9.97 5.07 8.25
N CYS A 126 -9.87 4.89 6.93
CA CYS A 126 -10.80 5.48 5.96
C CYS A 126 -12.20 4.86 6.00
N ARG A 127 -12.37 3.61 6.46
CA ARG A 127 -13.68 2.99 6.70
C ARG A 127 -14.41 3.56 7.92
N GLY A 128 -13.77 4.44 8.68
CA GLY A 128 -14.34 5.05 9.87
C GLY A 128 -13.96 4.36 11.18
N ASP A 129 -13.16 3.28 11.14
CA ASP A 129 -12.72 2.52 12.30
C ASP A 129 -11.30 2.95 12.72
N ILE A 130 -11.19 4.09 13.43
CA ILE A 130 -9.88 4.66 13.80
C ILE A 130 -9.14 3.73 14.76
N GLY A 131 -9.84 3.20 15.78
CA GLY A 131 -9.22 2.32 16.78
C GLY A 131 -8.62 1.06 16.16
N ARG A 132 -9.35 0.42 15.23
CA ARG A 132 -8.83 -0.72 14.46
C ARG A 132 -7.68 -0.32 13.55
N GLY A 133 -7.79 0.85 12.91
CA GLY A 133 -6.73 1.44 12.10
C GLY A 133 -5.43 1.62 12.86
N ALA A 134 -5.49 2.15 14.08
CA ALA A 134 -4.35 2.34 14.97
C ALA A 134 -3.69 0.99 15.33
N GLN A 135 -4.47 -0.03 15.70
CA GLN A 135 -3.93 -1.37 15.98
C GLN A 135 -3.24 -2.01 14.76
N LEU A 136 -3.81 -1.84 13.57
CA LEU A 136 -3.19 -2.31 12.33
C LEU A 136 -1.91 -1.53 12.00
N MET A 137 -1.88 -0.24 12.33
CA MET A 137 -0.71 0.61 12.15
C MET A 137 0.42 0.23 13.11
N GLU A 138 0.11 -0.12 14.36
CA GLU A 138 1.05 -0.70 15.33
C GLU A 138 1.75 -1.93 14.77
N LYS A 139 0.98 -2.88 14.25
CA LYS A 139 1.52 -4.08 13.60
C LYS A 139 2.36 -3.74 12.37
N ALA A 140 1.97 -2.72 11.60
CA ALA A 140 2.75 -2.27 10.46
C ALA A 140 4.11 -1.69 10.88
N ILE A 141 4.14 -0.92 11.98
CA ILE A 141 5.37 -0.37 12.56
C ILE A 141 6.27 -1.49 13.09
N GLU A 142 5.73 -2.50 13.77
CA GLU A 142 6.50 -3.66 14.23
C GLU A 142 7.10 -4.43 13.05
N LEU A 143 6.32 -4.67 11.99
CA LEU A 143 6.83 -5.30 10.78
C LEU A 143 7.92 -4.46 10.11
N GLU A 144 7.76 -3.14 10.07
CA GLU A 144 8.78 -2.24 9.56
C GLU A 144 10.09 -2.34 10.35
N LYS A 145 10.02 -2.33 11.70
CA LYS A 145 11.18 -2.49 12.57
C LYS A 145 11.91 -3.80 12.32
N ASN A 146 11.18 -4.93 12.33
CA ASN A 146 11.77 -6.24 12.08
C ASN A 146 12.41 -6.33 10.68
N THR A 147 11.79 -5.69 9.69
CA THR A 147 12.32 -5.64 8.32
C THR A 147 13.61 -4.81 8.25
N PHE A 148 13.67 -3.70 9.01
CA PHE A 148 14.87 -2.87 9.08
C PHE A 148 16.02 -3.56 9.83
N GLU A 149 15.72 -4.28 10.92
CA GLU A 149 16.71 -5.04 11.70
C GLU A 149 17.35 -6.15 10.87
N SER A 150 16.54 -6.87 10.08
CA SER A 150 16.99 -7.94 9.18
C SER A 150 17.72 -7.45 7.92
N MET A 151 17.85 -6.13 7.74
CA MET A 151 18.61 -5.55 6.63
C MET A 151 20.11 -5.85 6.78
N PRO A 152 20.82 -6.16 5.68
CA PRO A 152 22.27 -6.32 5.70
C PRO A 152 22.98 -5.01 6.10
N ASP A 153 24.03 -5.12 6.92
CA ASP A 153 24.77 -3.96 7.43
C ASP A 153 25.39 -3.13 6.30
N TYR A 154 25.81 -3.77 5.20
CA TYR A 154 26.29 -3.05 4.01
C TYR A 154 25.28 -2.03 3.45
N VAL A 155 23.98 -2.35 3.51
CA VAL A 155 22.92 -1.45 3.09
C VAL A 155 22.70 -0.36 4.15
N LYS A 156 22.80 -0.71 5.43
CA LYS A 156 22.72 0.25 6.56
C LYS A 156 23.85 1.28 6.51
N ASP A 157 25.09 0.85 6.31
CA ASP A 157 26.25 1.74 6.19
C ASP A 157 26.08 2.74 5.02
N ARG A 158 25.52 2.29 3.89
CA ARG A 158 25.17 3.17 2.74
C ARG A 158 23.92 4.02 2.98
N LEU A 159 23.02 3.61 3.89
CA LEU A 159 21.91 4.43 4.34
C LEU A 159 22.44 5.63 5.14
N ASP A 160 23.39 5.37 6.04
CA ASP A 160 23.97 6.35 6.96
C ASP A 160 25.00 7.27 6.28
N SER A 161 25.77 6.77 5.32
CA SER A 161 26.78 7.56 4.58
C SER A 161 26.18 8.62 3.66
N HIS A 162 24.94 8.42 3.21
CA HIS A 162 24.18 9.42 2.46
C HIS A 162 23.15 10.05 3.40
N ALA A 163 23.56 11.10 4.12
CA ALA A 163 22.84 11.91 5.12
C ALA A 163 21.47 12.51 4.71
N SER A 164 20.81 11.97 3.68
CA SER A 164 19.50 12.36 3.16
C SER A 164 18.39 11.36 3.50
N VAL A 165 18.71 10.21 4.11
CA VAL A 165 17.71 9.36 4.75
C VAL A 165 17.77 9.67 6.23
N PRO A 166 16.66 10.09 6.86
CA PRO A 166 16.65 10.27 8.29
C PRO A 166 17.12 8.97 8.94
N GLU A 167 18.17 9.07 9.77
CA GLU A 167 18.50 8.13 10.85
C GLU A 167 17.23 7.40 11.26
N ALA A 168 17.24 6.06 11.18
CA ALA A 168 16.17 5.16 11.62
C ALA A 168 14.86 5.90 11.95
N PRO A 169 13.99 6.13 10.95
CA PRO A 169 12.93 7.14 11.02
C PRO A 169 12.17 6.99 12.34
N PRO A 170 11.97 8.08 13.11
CA PRO A 170 11.66 8.03 14.54
C PRO A 170 10.64 6.93 14.78
N THR A 171 11.09 5.86 15.42
CA THR A 171 10.33 4.66 15.77
C THR A 171 9.31 4.95 16.88
N GLY A 172 8.92 6.22 17.00
CA GLY A 172 7.89 6.70 17.88
C GLY A 172 6.53 6.39 17.29
N ARG A 173 5.79 5.55 18.00
CA ARG A 173 4.33 5.50 17.90
C ARG A 173 3.81 6.94 17.93
N PRO A 174 2.98 7.38 16.96
CA PRO A 174 2.47 8.74 17.00
C PRO A 174 1.68 8.95 18.30
N PRO A 175 1.82 10.11 18.97
CA PRO A 175 1.23 10.35 20.30
C PRO A 175 -0.30 10.24 20.29
N GLU A 176 -0.90 10.40 19.11
CA GLU A 176 -2.34 10.26 18.91
C GLU A 176 -2.83 8.83 19.10
N MET A 177 -1.98 7.82 18.93
CA MET A 177 -2.34 6.41 19.16
C MET A 177 -2.51 6.06 20.63
N ASP A 178 -1.81 6.74 21.53
CA ASP A 178 -1.90 6.44 22.97
C ASP A 178 -3.27 6.80 23.57
N VAL A 179 -4.01 7.67 22.88
CA VAL A 179 -5.31 8.22 23.32
C VAL A 179 -6.48 7.62 22.52
N LEU A 180 -6.22 6.65 21.63
CA LEU A 180 -7.26 6.04 20.80
C LEU A 180 -7.82 4.77 21.44
N HIS A 181 -9.14 4.70 21.51
CA HIS A 181 -9.86 3.52 21.95
C HIS A 181 -10.37 2.71 20.74
N ALA A 182 -10.56 1.41 20.93
CA ALA A 182 -11.08 0.52 19.88
C ALA A 182 -12.46 0.94 19.33
N THR A 183 -13.23 1.69 20.13
CA THR A 183 -14.56 2.20 19.79
C THR A 183 -14.55 3.55 19.08
N ASP A 184 -13.38 4.17 18.90
CA ASP A 184 -13.28 5.48 18.26
C ASP A 184 -13.59 5.39 16.76
N ARG A 185 -14.50 6.26 16.32
CA ARG A 185 -14.99 6.33 14.94
C ARG A 185 -14.79 7.71 14.32
N CYS A 186 -14.52 7.74 13.02
CA CYS A 186 -14.51 8.95 12.20
C CYS A 186 -15.46 8.83 11.01
N ARG A 187 -15.57 9.92 10.25
CA ARG A 187 -16.30 9.93 9.00
C ARG A 187 -15.60 9.06 7.96
N VAL A 188 -16.39 8.22 7.28
CA VAL A 188 -15.94 7.38 6.16
C VAL A 188 -15.42 8.25 5.01
N MET A 189 -14.28 7.84 4.46
CA MET A 189 -13.61 8.49 3.34
C MET A 189 -13.06 7.45 2.36
N VAL A 190 -12.80 7.89 1.13
CA VAL A 190 -11.96 7.14 0.20
C VAL A 190 -10.50 7.27 0.63
N VAL A 191 -9.75 6.16 0.59
CA VAL A 191 -8.31 6.18 0.85
C VAL A 191 -7.59 7.12 -0.13
N PRO A 192 -6.72 8.03 0.35
CA PRO A 192 -5.94 8.92 -0.51
C PRO A 192 -5.19 8.17 -1.62
N ILE A 193 -5.16 8.77 -2.82
CA ILE A 193 -4.54 8.18 -4.02
C ILE A 193 -3.06 7.92 -3.78
N ASP A 194 -2.37 8.83 -3.09
CA ASP A 194 -0.93 8.76 -2.85
C ASP A 194 -0.56 7.52 -2.01
N ILE A 195 -1.33 7.23 -0.96
CA ILE A 195 -1.14 6.03 -0.13
C ILE A 195 -1.34 4.76 -0.96
N ARG A 196 -2.37 4.72 -1.82
CA ARG A 196 -2.61 3.57 -2.71
C ARG A 196 -1.48 3.38 -3.70
N LYS A 197 -1.02 4.46 -4.32
CA LYS A 197 0.05 4.44 -5.32
C LYS A 197 1.37 4.01 -4.70
N MET A 198 1.77 4.61 -3.58
CA MET A 198 3.03 4.28 -2.92
C MET A 198 3.04 2.85 -2.36
N SER A 199 1.97 2.42 -1.70
CA SER A 199 1.88 1.03 -1.22
C SER A 199 1.95 0.03 -2.37
N TRP A 200 1.30 0.32 -3.51
CA TRP A 200 1.40 -0.54 -4.70
C TRP A 200 2.79 -0.55 -5.32
N GLU A 201 3.47 0.59 -5.39
CA GLU A 201 4.86 0.69 -5.87
C GLU A 201 5.81 -0.14 -4.99
N VAL A 202 5.66 -0.05 -3.67
CA VAL A 202 6.45 -0.85 -2.72
C VAL A 202 6.16 -2.35 -2.86
N GLU A 203 4.90 -2.72 -3.07
CA GLU A 203 4.46 -4.11 -3.23
C GLU A 203 4.92 -4.74 -4.55
N LYS A 204 4.85 -3.99 -5.64
CA LYS A 204 5.09 -4.48 -7.00
C LYS A 204 6.58 -4.69 -7.30
N LEU A 205 7.46 -4.11 -6.49
CA LEU A 205 8.90 -4.21 -6.67
C LEU A 205 9.35 -5.65 -6.33
N GLN A 206 9.14 -6.55 -7.29
CA GLN A 206 9.68 -7.88 -7.34
C GLN A 206 10.96 -7.80 -8.15
N THR A 207 12.09 -7.94 -7.47
CA THR A 207 13.33 -8.25 -8.15
C THR A 207 13.29 -9.72 -8.55
N ASP A 208 13.03 -9.98 -9.83
CA ASP A 208 13.59 -11.16 -10.47
C ASP A 208 15.10 -10.97 -10.37
N ALA A 209 15.71 -11.53 -9.32
CA ALA A 209 17.16 -11.56 -9.24
C ALA A 209 17.61 -12.21 -10.56
N PRO A 210 18.36 -11.51 -11.44
CA PRO A 210 18.90 -12.19 -12.59
C PRO A 210 19.70 -13.35 -12.00
N LEU A 211 19.24 -14.58 -12.28
CA LEU A 211 20.07 -15.76 -12.15
C LEU A 211 21.40 -15.31 -12.72
N VAL A 212 22.44 -15.31 -11.89
CA VAL A 212 23.78 -15.06 -12.38
C VAL A 212 23.98 -16.20 -13.35
N GLY A 213 23.63 -15.95 -14.61
CA GLY A 213 24.19 -16.65 -15.71
C GLY A 213 25.66 -16.43 -15.44
N TRP A 214 26.29 -17.47 -14.92
CA TRP A 214 27.61 -17.85 -15.34
C TRP A 214 27.49 -17.96 -16.87
N ARG A 215 27.39 -16.80 -17.55
CA ARG A 215 27.68 -16.70 -18.97
C ARG A 215 29.11 -17.14 -18.96
N GLY A 216 29.32 -18.37 -19.40
CA GLY A 216 30.60 -19.01 -19.38
C GLY A 216 31.60 -18.00 -19.93
N ARG A 217 32.38 -17.40 -19.03
CA ARG A 217 33.77 -17.19 -19.38
C ARG A 217 34.19 -18.61 -19.69
N ARG A 218 34.29 -18.94 -20.98
CA ARG A 218 35.06 -20.10 -21.42
C ARG A 218 36.30 -20.03 -20.56
N LEU A 219 36.52 -21.03 -19.70
CA LEU A 219 37.79 -21.17 -19.03
C LEU A 219 38.81 -21.04 -20.15
N HIS A 220 39.62 -19.99 -20.13
CA HIS A 220 40.73 -19.87 -21.04
C HIS A 220 41.65 -21.01 -20.64
N ASN A 221 41.52 -22.14 -21.33
CA ASN A 221 42.41 -23.27 -21.16
C ASN A 221 43.76 -22.78 -21.67
N TRP A 222 44.62 -22.31 -20.77
CA TRP A 222 46.00 -21.91 -21.07
C TRP A 222 46.90 -23.07 -21.56
N TRP A 223 46.31 -24.26 -21.76
CA TRP A 223 46.91 -25.47 -22.34
C TRP A 223 46.19 -25.96 -23.61
N GLY A 224 45.19 -25.23 -24.11
CA GLY A 224 44.51 -25.58 -25.36
C GLY A 224 45.32 -25.09 -26.56
N PRO A 225 45.48 -25.89 -27.63
CA PRO A 225 46.20 -25.45 -28.83
C PRO A 225 45.52 -24.22 -29.43
N GLU A 226 46.35 -23.23 -29.74
CA GLU A 226 46.03 -21.96 -30.41
C GLU A 226 45.40 -22.29 -31.79
N GLU A 227 44.07 -22.17 -31.92
CA GLU A 227 43.42 -22.15 -33.23
C GLU A 227 43.67 -20.77 -33.84
N GLU A 228 44.45 -20.75 -34.92
CA GLU A 228 44.80 -19.58 -35.73
C GLU A 228 43.56 -18.72 -36.05
N GLU A 229 43.67 -17.42 -35.76
CA GLU A 229 42.81 -16.38 -36.33
C GLU A 229 43.04 -16.35 -37.85
N GLU A 230 42.16 -16.97 -38.63
CA GLU A 230 42.06 -16.67 -40.07
C GLU A 230 41.51 -15.24 -40.22
N GLU A 231 42.37 -14.39 -40.76
CA GLU A 231 42.21 -12.96 -41.00
C GLU A 231 40.92 -12.60 -41.77
N ASP A 232 40.25 -11.57 -41.25
CA ASP A 232 39.32 -10.71 -41.97
C ASP A 232 40.01 -10.04 -43.17
N GLU A 233 39.96 -10.65 -44.35
CA GLU A 233 40.11 -9.92 -45.62
C GLU A 233 39.27 -10.59 -46.73
N ASN A 234 38.00 -10.18 -46.85
CA ASN A 234 37.41 -9.79 -48.15
C ASN A 234 35.99 -9.23 -47.97
N ALA A 235 35.87 -7.96 -48.33
CA ALA A 235 34.64 -7.20 -48.43
C ALA A 235 33.70 -7.79 -49.50
N ASP A 236 32.39 -7.80 -49.24
CA ASP A 236 31.38 -7.47 -50.24
C ASP A 236 30.01 -7.14 -49.61
N PRO A 237 29.54 -5.88 -49.64
CA PRO A 237 28.28 -5.45 -49.04
C PRO A 237 27.15 -5.51 -50.07
N ASP A 238 26.84 -6.68 -50.64
CA ASP A 238 25.63 -6.79 -51.46
C ASP A 238 25.11 -8.23 -51.56
N LYS A 239 24.14 -8.58 -50.71
CA LYS A 239 23.16 -9.66 -50.99
C LYS A 239 21.91 -9.54 -50.09
N PRO A 240 20.70 -9.54 -50.66
CA PRO A 240 19.47 -9.29 -49.93
C PRO A 240 18.94 -10.52 -49.17
N LYS A 241 18.39 -10.25 -47.97
CA LYS A 241 17.70 -11.20 -47.07
C LYS A 241 16.58 -11.97 -47.78
N LYS A 242 16.76 -13.26 -48.06
CA LYS A 242 15.67 -14.15 -48.51
C LYS A 242 14.91 -14.73 -47.32
N ARG A 243 13.69 -14.18 -47.10
CA ARG A 243 12.61 -14.74 -46.28
C ARG A 243 12.28 -16.17 -46.71
N LYS A 244 12.54 -17.18 -45.88
CA LYS A 244 11.95 -18.53 -46.04
C LYS A 244 10.47 -18.47 -45.63
N LYS A 245 9.58 -18.28 -46.61
CA LYS A 245 8.15 -18.55 -46.48
C LYS A 245 7.91 -20.06 -46.46
N ARG A 246 7.25 -20.53 -45.41
CA ARG A 246 6.55 -21.82 -45.32
C ARG A 246 5.63 -22.00 -46.55
N ARG A 247 5.72 -23.14 -47.24
CA ARG A 247 4.57 -23.75 -47.93
C ARG A 247 4.57 -25.25 -47.65
N LYS A 248 3.54 -25.65 -46.90
CA LYS A 248 2.92 -26.98 -46.90
C LYS A 248 2.35 -27.29 -48.29
N LYS A 249 2.07 -28.58 -48.49
CA LYS A 249 1.31 -29.28 -49.56
C LYS A 249 2.25 -30.09 -50.47
N LEU A 250 1.98 -31.33 -50.86
CA LEU A 250 0.85 -32.25 -50.69
C LEU A 250 1.36 -33.59 -51.26
N THR A 251 1.12 -34.69 -50.54
CA THR A 251 0.64 -36.02 -51.01
C THR A 251 1.28 -36.72 -52.23
N ALA A 252 1.48 -38.03 -52.03
CA ALA A 252 1.85 -39.14 -52.95
C ALA A 252 0.96 -39.23 -54.23
N PRO A 253 1.14 -40.17 -55.20
CA PRO A 253 1.41 -41.62 -55.00
C PRO A 253 2.27 -42.37 -56.06
N GLU A 254 2.46 -43.66 -55.75
CA GLU A 254 2.51 -44.86 -56.62
C GLU A 254 3.63 -45.13 -57.65
N GLU A 255 4.26 -46.29 -57.41
CA GLU A 255 4.53 -47.42 -58.33
C GLU A 255 5.37 -47.21 -59.59
N SER A 256 6.51 -47.91 -59.61
CA SER A 256 6.84 -48.96 -60.59
C SER A 256 7.85 -49.92 -59.99
#